data_AF-A0A5N3XWS8-F1
#
_entry.id   AF-A0A5N3XWS8-F1
#
_cell.length_a   1.000
_cell.length_b   1.000
_cell.length_c   1.000
_cell.angle_alpha   90.00
_cell.angle_beta   90.00
_cell.angle_gamma   90.00
#
_symmetry.space_group_name_H-M   'P 1'
#
loop_
_entity.id
_entity.type
_entity.pdbx_description
1 polymer ?
#
loop_
_entity_poly.entity_id
_entity_poly.type
_entity_poly.pdbx_seq_one_letter_code
_entity_poly.pdbx_strand_id
1 'polypeptide(L)'
;PLHPEVNLELSGFPVSYNKVDMVWIVGGSSVCKEPINKPGHLRLFVTRIMQEFESDTFFPEIDLEKYKLLPAYPCVLSDVQEEKDIKYKSEVYEKNN
;
A
#
# COMPACT_ATOMS: atom_id res chain seq x y z
N PRO A 1 -11.26 7.06 20.20
CA PRO A 1 -10.36 6.01 20.74
C PRO A 1 -9.06 5.99 19.94
N LEU A 2 -7.96 6.40 20.57
CA LEU A 2 -6.63 6.40 19.98
C LEU A 2 -6.23 4.96 19.66
N HIS A 3 -6.03 4.64 18.37
CA HIS A 3 -5.43 3.38 17.97
C HIS A 3 -3.96 3.41 18.39
N PRO A 4 -3.49 2.47 19.23
CA PRO A 4 -2.12 2.45 19.68
C PRO A 4 -1.20 1.91 18.58
N GLU A 5 -0.06 2.58 18.41
CA GLU A 5 1.20 2.04 17.86
C GLU A 5 1.38 1.91 16.34
N VAL A 6 1.15 2.99 15.59
CA VAL A 6 2.05 3.30 14.46
C VAL A 6 3.00 4.39 14.93
N ASN A 7 4.08 4.01 15.61
CA ASN A 7 5.17 4.91 15.94
C ASN A 7 6.07 5.07 14.70
N LEU A 8 5.58 5.83 13.71
CA LEU A 8 6.39 6.29 12.60
C LEU A 8 7.11 7.54 13.11
N GLU A 9 8.37 7.41 13.50
CA GLU A 9 9.22 8.56 13.83
C GLU A 9 9.34 9.43 12.58
N LEU A 10 8.43 10.38 12.41
CA LEU A 10 8.49 11.42 11.39
C LEU A 10 9.61 12.39 11.80
N SER A 11 10.85 11.99 11.55
CA SER A 11 12.03 12.81 11.85
C SER A 11 11.94 14.12 11.05
N GLY A 12 11.55 15.21 11.71
CA GLY A 12 11.70 16.57 11.18
C GLY A 12 10.45 17.45 11.15
N PHE A 13 9.24 16.94 11.41
CA PHE A 13 8.03 17.77 11.40
C PHE A 13 7.09 17.43 12.58
N PRO A 14 6.75 18.41 13.46
CA PRO A 14 5.77 18.19 14.50
C PRO A 14 4.37 18.11 13.88
N VAL A 15 3.95 16.89 13.56
CA VAL A 15 2.58 16.62 13.13
C VAL A 15 1.71 16.43 14.36
N SER A 16 0.68 17.27 14.51
CA SER A 16 -0.32 17.05 15.56
C SER A 16 -1.21 15.87 15.16
N TYR A 17 -1.21 14.81 15.97
CA TYR A 17 -2.04 13.61 15.75
C TYR A 17 -3.53 13.94 15.59
N ASN A 18 -4.01 15.05 16.17
CA ASN A 18 -5.40 15.49 16.05
C ASN A 18 -5.76 16.08 14.67
N LYS A 19 -4.79 16.20 13.76
CA LYS A 19 -4.98 16.70 12.39
C LYS A 19 -4.76 15.61 11.33
N VAL A 20 -4.44 14.39 11.73
CA VAL A 20 -4.14 13.28 10.82
C VAL A 20 -5.22 12.22 10.94
N ASP A 21 -5.84 11.89 9.80
CA ASP A 21 -6.82 10.81 9.71
C ASP A 21 -6.16 9.51 9.22
N MET A 22 -5.44 9.58 8.09
CA MET A 22 -4.82 8.41 7.46
C MET A 22 -3.37 8.68 7.07
N VAL A 23 -2.49 7.72 7.34
CA VAL A 23 -1.08 7.74 6.91
C VAL A 23 -0.92 6.86 5.68
N TRP A 24 -0.38 7.44 4.62
CA TRP A 24 -0.11 6.75 3.35
C TRP A 24 1.38 6.67 3.10
N ILE A 25 1.85 5.47 2.76
CA ILE A 25 3.23 5.24 2.34
C ILE A 25 3.23 5.10 0.83
N VAL A 26 3.77 6.10 0.15
CA VAL A 26 3.70 6.23 -1.32
C VAL A 26 4.99 5.78 -2.04
N GLY A 27 5.99 5.29 -1.30
CA GLY A 27 7.29 4.82 -1.82
C GLY A 27 8.49 5.58 -1.24
N GLY A 28 9.73 5.25 -1.63
CA GLY A 28 10.15 4.20 -2.57
C GLY A 28 10.34 2.80 -1.96
N SER A 29 11.00 1.88 -2.68
CA SER A 29 11.13 0.45 -2.32
C SER A 29 11.69 0.20 -0.92
N SER A 30 12.63 1.03 -0.45
CA SER A 30 13.18 0.98 0.92
C SER A 30 12.14 1.34 1.98
N VAL A 31 11.31 2.35 1.72
CA VAL A 31 10.26 2.84 2.63
C VAL A 31 9.09 1.87 2.69
N CYS A 32 8.79 1.15 1.61
CA CYS A 32 7.72 0.16 1.59
C CYS A 32 8.07 -1.14 2.34
N LYS A 33 9.35 -1.48 2.53
CA LYS A 33 9.77 -2.75 3.14
C LYS A 33 9.55 -2.82 4.66
N GLU A 34 9.82 -1.73 5.37
CA GLU A 34 9.70 -1.72 6.84
C GLU A 34 8.26 -1.92 7.36
N PRO A 35 7.24 -1.23 6.81
CA PRO A 35 5.86 -1.32 7.30
C PRO A 35 5.22 -2.67 7.01
N ILE A 36 5.51 -3.27 5.85
CA ILE A 36 4.97 -4.58 5.45
C ILE A 36 5.35 -5.66 6.47
N ASN A 37 6.54 -5.56 7.05
CA ASN A 37 7.04 -6.52 8.04
C ASN A 37 6.65 -6.19 9.49
N LYS A 38 6.14 -4.99 9.78
CA LYS A 38 5.73 -4.60 11.14
C LYS A 38 4.32 -5.11 11.50
N PRO A 39 4.06 -5.43 12.77
CA PRO A 39 2.71 -5.74 13.22
C PRO A 39 1.80 -4.51 13.08
N GLY A 40 0.49 -4.75 12.92
CA GLY A 40 -0.51 -3.70 12.80
C GLY A 40 -1.37 -3.81 11.54
N HIS A 41 -2.44 -3.02 11.52
CA HIS A 41 -3.38 -2.98 10.40
C HIS A 41 -2.74 -2.27 9.21
N LEU A 42 -2.46 -3.02 8.14
CA LEU A 42 -1.90 -2.47 6.90
C LEU A 42 -2.74 -2.91 5.70
N ARG A 43 -3.05 -1.96 4.83
CA ARG A 43 -3.62 -2.21 3.51
C ARG A 43 -2.62 -1.81 2.42
N LEU A 44 -2.51 -2.64 1.40
CA LEU A 44 -1.71 -2.34 0.21
C LEU A 44 -2.67 -2.03 -0.94
N PHE A 45 -2.54 -0.83 -1.49
CA PHE A 45 -3.24 -0.41 -2.71
C PHE A 45 -2.26 -0.56 -3.87
N VAL A 46 -2.49 -1.56 -4.72
CA VAL A 46 -1.54 -1.99 -5.75
C VAL A 46 -2.16 -1.79 -7.12
N THR A 47 -1.52 -0.98 -7.95
CA THR A 47 -1.84 -0.90 -9.37
C THR A 47 -0.98 -1.91 -10.12
N ARG A 48 -1.60 -2.98 -10.62
CA ARG A 48 -0.93 -3.99 -11.45
C ARG A 48 -0.87 -3.48 -12.88
N ILE A 49 0.32 -3.11 -13.32
CA ILE A 49 0.57 -2.80 -14.74
C ILE A 49 0.72 -4.13 -15.48
N MET A 50 -0.10 -4.34 -16.52
CA MET A 50 -0.17 -5.60 -17.28
C MET A 50 0.81 -5.62 -18.45
N GLN A 51 1.98 -5.04 -18.24
CA GLN A 51 3.07 -4.91 -19.20
C GLN A 51 4.41 -4.87 -18.46
N GLU A 52 5.45 -5.39 -19.10
CA GLU A 52 6.80 -5.35 -18.58
C GLU A 52 7.52 -4.05 -19.01
N PHE A 53 8.27 -3.46 -18.08
CA PHE A 53 9.11 -2.29 -18.30
C PHE A 53 10.49 -2.55 -17.74
N GLU A 54 11.53 -2.04 -18.41
CA GLU A 54 12.87 -2.03 -17.83
C GLU A 54 12.84 -1.23 -16.52
N SER A 55 13.24 -1.89 -15.42
CA SER A 55 13.13 -1.35 -14.06
C SER A 55 14.41 -1.65 -13.29
N ASP A 56 14.92 -0.65 -12.58
CA ASP A 56 16.08 -0.79 -11.67
C ASP A 56 15.67 -1.02 -10.20
N THR A 57 14.38 -0.81 -9.91
CA THR A 57 13.79 -0.83 -8.57
C THR A 57 12.50 -1.61 -8.58
N PHE A 58 12.31 -2.47 -7.58
CA PHE A 58 11.17 -3.38 -7.50
C PHE A 58 10.38 -3.19 -6.20
N PHE A 59 9.07 -3.37 -6.31
CA PHE A 59 8.20 -3.50 -5.15
C PHE A 59 8.51 -4.83 -4.44
N PRO A 60 8.54 -4.87 -3.08
CA PRO A 60 8.71 -6.11 -2.36
C PRO A 60 7.60 -7.12 -2.70
N GLU A 61 7.93 -8.41 -2.66
CA GLU A 61 6.93 -9.46 -2.88
C GLU A 61 5.82 -9.40 -1.81
N ILE A 62 4.58 -9.58 -2.25
CA ILE A 62 3.42 -9.62 -1.35
C ILE A 62 3.26 -11.06 -0.87
N ASP A 63 3.53 -11.29 0.41
CA ASP A 63 3.33 -12.58 1.07
C ASP A 63 1.83 -12.88 1.20
N LEU A 64 1.31 -13.78 0.35
CA LEU A 64 -0.11 -14.14 0.30
C LEU A 64 -0.57 -14.98 1.51
N GLU A 65 0.33 -15.50 2.34
CA GLU A 65 -0.03 -16.09 3.63
C GLU A 65 -0.36 -15.00 4.65
N LYS A 66 0.31 -13.84 4.54
CA LYS A 66 0.10 -12.68 5.41
C LYS A 66 -0.89 -11.67 4.87
N TYR A 67 -1.18 -11.66 3.57
CA TYR A 67 -2.07 -10.69 2.94
C TYR A 67 -3.15 -11.36 2.11
N LYS A 68 -4.39 -10.90 2.27
CA LYS A 68 -5.54 -11.35 1.46
C LYS A 68 -5.93 -10.28 0.47
N LEU A 69 -6.10 -10.67 -0.78
CA LEU A 69 -6.75 -9.84 -1.79
C LEU A 69 -8.22 -9.67 -1.42
N LEU A 70 -8.67 -8.42 -1.33
CA LEU A 70 -10.08 -8.10 -1.13
C LEU A 70 -10.84 -8.25 -2.47
N PRO A 71 -12.05 -8.85 -2.46
CA PRO A 71 -12.83 -9.00 -3.68
C PRO A 71 -13.31 -7.66 -4.24
N ALA A 72 -13.52 -6.66 -3.38
CA ALA A 72 -13.87 -5.30 -3.74
C ALA A 72 -13.45 -4.32 -2.63
N TYR A 73 -13.26 -3.05 -3.00
CA TYR A 73 -13.04 -1.97 -2.04
C TYR A 73 -13.79 -0.70 -2.52
N PRO A 74 -14.45 0.06 -1.63
CA PRO A 74 -15.18 1.26 -2.04
C PRO A 74 -14.32 2.22 -2.86
N CYS A 75 -14.89 2.72 -3.96
CA CYS A 75 -14.24 3.65 -4.89
C CYS A 75 -12.99 3.11 -5.62
N VAL A 76 -12.73 1.80 -5.58
CA VAL A 76 -11.69 1.15 -6.37
C VAL A 76 -12.34 0.28 -7.45
N LEU A 77 -12.02 0.55 -8.71
CA LEU A 77 -12.51 -0.25 -9.84
C LEU A 77 -11.70 -1.55 -9.92
N SER A 78 -12.40 -2.68 -9.85
CA SER A 78 -11.80 -4.03 -9.96
C SER A 78 -11.52 -4.44 -11.41
N ASP A 79 -12.21 -3.81 -12.37
CA ASP A 79 -12.05 -4.12 -13.79
C ASP A 79 -10.72 -3.59 -14.35
N VAL A 80 -10.28 -4.21 -15.44
CA VAL A 80 -9.10 -3.75 -16.18
C VAL A 80 -9.40 -2.40 -16.83
N GLN A 81 -8.49 -1.46 -16.61
CA GLN A 81 -8.48 -0.13 -17.20
C GLN A 81 -7.35 -0.04 -18.24
N GLU A 82 -7.46 0.91 -19.16
CA GLU A 82 -6.48 1.10 -20.23
C GLU A 82 -6.23 2.59 -20.45
N GLU A 83 -4.95 2.99 -20.46
CA GLU A 83 -4.53 4.34 -20.82
C GLU A 83 -3.28 4.24 -21.69
N LYS A 84 -3.27 4.91 -22.86
CA LYS A 84 -2.13 4.90 -23.81
C LYS A 84 -1.64 3.48 -24.14
N ASP A 85 -2.58 2.58 -24.42
CA ASP A 85 -2.33 1.16 -24.72
C ASP A 85 -1.72 0.36 -23.55
N ILE A 86 -1.62 0.94 -22.35
CA ILE A 86 -1.16 0.27 -21.14
C ILE A 86 -2.36 -0.17 -20.33
N LYS A 87 -2.53 -1.49 -20.19
CA LYS A 87 -3.56 -2.09 -19.35
C LYS A 87 -3.11 -2.15 -17.90
N TYR A 88 -4.00 -1.84 -16.98
CA TYR A 88 -3.75 -1.97 -15.56
C TYR A 88 -5.02 -2.33 -14.78
N LYS A 89 -4.85 -2.84 -13.57
CA LYS A 89 -5.95 -3.05 -12.62
C LYS A 89 -5.54 -2.61 -11.22
N SER A 90 -6.51 -2.15 -10.43
CA SER A 90 -6.30 -1.79 -9.03
C SER A 90 -6.71 -2.95 -8.13
N GLU A 91 -5.82 -3.33 -7.22
CA GLU A 91 -6.03 -4.38 -6.24
C GLU A 91 -5.82 -3.82 -4.84
N VAL A 92 -6.62 -4.30 -3.88
CA VAL A 92 -6.46 -3.94 -2.48
C VAL A 92 -6.19 -5.20 -1.67
N TYR A 93 -5.05 -5.25 -1.01
CA TYR A 93 -4.67 -6.33 -0.11
C TYR A 93 -4.79 -5.86 1.33
N GLU A 94 -5.30 -6.71 2.20
CA GLU A 94 -5.36 -6.47 3.65
C GLU A 94 -4.50 -7.48 4.38
N LYS A 95 -3.71 -7.00 5.34
CA LYS A 95 -2.89 -7.87 6.19
C LYS A 95 -3.79 -8.73 7.09
N ASN A 96 -3.53 -10.02 7.13
CA ASN A 96 -4.11 -10.95 8.09
C ASN A 96 -3.62 -10.56 9.50
N ASN A 97 -4.55 -10.48 10.45
CA ASN A 97 -4.23 -10.27 11.87
C ASN A 97 -3.38 -11.41 12.43
#